data_AF-A0A497LI52-F1
#
_entry.id   AF-A0A497LI52-F1
#
_cell.length_a   1.000
_cell.length_b   1.000
_cell.length_c   1.000
_cell.angle_alpha   90.00
_cell.angle_beta   90.00
_cell.angle_gamma   90.00
#
_symmetry.space_group_name_H-M   'P 1'
#
loop_
_entity.id
_entity.type
_entity.pdbx_description
1 polymer ?
#
loop_
_entity_poly.entity_id
_entity_poly.type
_entity_poly.pdbx_seq_one_letter_code
_entity_poly.pdbx_strand_id
1 'polypeptide(L)'
;KLGVIEVVLSGGNPLLRDDIGEIVDYASHSFVTTIYDNGSMAEEKIEDIRNADFVAISIDSLDAEKNDYLKGVKGAWKKAMKAVDKLHEEGINVVVSPTISQFNLYEIADFTKYFLKKGIPIWYCLYSYDFSEGSNQLFKIGKKNDEFVITDRKAMVELCDFLIEMRKKSNKILITTEILEAVKKLYLTGKRTWKCRALRNFFMIDHLGRVAGCHLHNPVASIFDLPKVWNSEKFDALRKVYNECARCTYLCYIFYSLHGSVVGNLRIAREQWKSAKLFLKRNSKSLGLVKPRERSLSH
;
A
#
# COMPACT_ATOMS: atom_id res chain seq x y z
N LYS A 1 3.06 16.46 19.88
CA LYS A 1 2.48 15.36 19.07
C LYS A 1 2.83 15.62 17.60
N LEU A 2 3.21 14.61 16.82
CA LEU A 2 3.67 14.76 15.42
C LEU A 2 2.54 14.75 14.37
N GLY A 3 1.30 14.41 14.76
CA GLY A 3 0.16 14.40 13.85
C GLY A 3 0.13 13.21 12.88
N VAL A 4 0.67 12.06 13.30
CA VAL A 4 0.62 10.81 12.53
C VAL A 4 -0.82 10.30 12.48
N ILE A 5 -1.28 9.91 11.29
CA ILE A 5 -2.64 9.42 11.04
C ILE A 5 -2.66 7.91 10.78
N GLU A 6 -1.61 7.39 10.13
CA GLU A 6 -1.53 6.00 9.68
C GLU A 6 -0.23 5.38 10.19
N VAL A 7 -0.31 4.10 10.57
CA VAL A 7 0.84 3.24 10.83
C VAL A 7 0.72 2.00 9.95
N VAL A 8 1.81 1.71 9.21
CA VAL A 8 1.92 0.50 8.39
C VAL A 8 2.92 -0.44 9.03
N LEU A 9 2.44 -1.57 9.53
CA LEU A 9 3.25 -2.65 10.06
C LEU A 9 3.71 -3.53 8.88
N SER A 10 5.02 -3.53 8.63
CA SER A 10 5.63 -4.17 7.47
C SER A 10 6.86 -5.02 7.88
N GLY A 11 8.00 -4.85 7.21
CA GLY A 11 9.14 -5.78 7.12
C GLY A 11 9.61 -6.49 8.41
N GLY A 12 10.13 -7.72 8.37
CA GLY A 12 9.98 -8.75 7.33
C GLY A 12 8.52 -9.18 7.22
N ASN A 13 8.12 -10.23 7.93
CA ASN A 13 6.70 -10.50 8.18
C ASN A 13 6.37 -10.09 9.63
N PRO A 14 5.57 -9.03 9.87
CA PRO A 14 5.29 -8.53 11.21
C PRO A 14 4.52 -9.55 12.05
N LEU A 15 3.76 -10.43 11.41
CA LEU A 15 2.98 -11.48 12.06
C LEU A 15 3.85 -12.61 12.64
N LEU A 16 5.16 -12.62 12.39
CA LEU A 16 6.07 -13.55 13.06
C LEU A 16 6.39 -13.13 14.50
N ARG A 17 5.97 -11.94 14.94
CA ARG A 17 6.14 -11.53 16.32
C ARG A 17 5.08 -12.16 17.21
N ASP A 18 5.50 -12.57 18.40
CA ASP A 18 4.60 -13.11 19.42
C ASP A 18 3.68 -12.02 19.98
N ASP A 19 4.18 -10.78 20.10
CA ASP A 19 3.47 -9.61 20.64
C ASP A 19 2.68 -8.80 19.59
N ILE A 20 2.50 -9.33 18.37
CA ILE A 20 1.86 -8.57 17.28
C ILE A 20 0.43 -8.15 17.61
N GLY A 21 -0.34 -9.00 18.30
CA GLY A 21 -1.71 -8.68 18.70
C GLY A 21 -1.78 -7.46 19.61
N GLU A 22 -0.87 -7.35 20.58
CA GLU A 22 -0.79 -6.18 21.48
C GLU A 22 -0.44 -4.90 20.71
N ILE A 23 0.48 -4.99 19.75
CA ILE A 23 0.89 -3.84 18.92
C ILE A 23 -0.26 -3.36 18.05
N VAL A 24 -0.97 -4.28 17.39
CA VAL A 24 -2.11 -3.96 16.52
C VAL A 24 -3.24 -3.36 17.32
N ASP A 25 -3.58 -3.97 18.45
CA ASP A 25 -4.61 -3.45 19.36
C ASP A 25 -4.26 -2.04 19.83
N TYR A 26 -3.04 -1.81 20.33
CA TYR A 26 -2.64 -0.49 20.77
C TYR A 26 -2.66 0.56 19.63
N ALA A 27 -2.20 0.18 18.44
CA ALA A 27 -2.14 1.10 17.29
C ALA A 27 -3.53 1.50 16.78
N SER A 28 -4.49 0.56 16.72
CA SER A 28 -5.82 0.79 16.16
C SER A 28 -6.63 1.85 16.90
N HIS A 29 -6.35 2.07 18.19
CA HIS A 29 -7.00 3.11 18.99
C HIS A 29 -6.62 4.53 18.57
N SER A 30 -5.51 4.72 17.86
CA SER A 30 -4.94 6.04 17.54
C SER A 30 -4.62 6.26 16.06
N PHE A 31 -4.47 5.19 15.28
CA PHE A 31 -4.01 5.24 13.90
C PHE A 31 -4.86 4.35 12.99
N VAL A 32 -5.00 4.77 11.74
CA VAL A 32 -5.33 3.83 10.67
C VAL A 32 -4.20 2.81 10.59
N THR A 33 -4.49 1.55 10.87
CA THR A 33 -3.49 0.50 11.05
C THR A 33 -3.55 -0.49 9.89
N THR A 34 -2.49 -0.54 9.09
CA THR A 34 -2.35 -1.48 7.97
C THR A 34 -1.28 -2.50 8.28
N ILE A 35 -1.57 -3.79 8.07
CA ILE A 35 -0.59 -4.88 8.21
C ILE A 35 -0.28 -5.46 6.84
N TYR A 36 1.00 -5.68 6.54
CA TYR A 36 1.45 -6.45 5.38
C TYR A 36 1.81 -7.88 5.76
N ASP A 37 1.28 -8.86 5.02
CA ASP A 37 1.65 -10.27 5.10
C ASP A 37 1.87 -10.81 3.68
N ASN A 38 2.78 -11.76 3.52
CA ASN A 38 3.00 -12.45 2.24
C ASN A 38 2.00 -13.61 2.02
N GLY A 39 0.96 -13.70 2.85
CA GLY A 39 -0.04 -14.77 2.85
C GLY A 39 0.39 -16.00 3.66
N SER A 40 1.43 -15.89 4.49
CA SER A 40 1.94 -17.03 5.25
C SER A 40 1.41 -17.10 6.68
N MET A 41 0.99 -16.00 7.29
CA MET A 41 0.64 -15.99 8.71
C MET A 41 -0.74 -15.41 9.00
N ALA A 42 -1.31 -14.61 8.10
CA ALA A 42 -2.57 -13.89 8.37
C ALA A 42 -3.74 -14.82 8.74
N GLU A 43 -3.83 -16.00 8.10
CA GLU A 43 -4.85 -17.01 8.43
C GLU A 43 -4.69 -17.57 9.85
N GLU A 44 -3.45 -17.74 10.32
CA GLU A 44 -3.15 -18.36 11.63
C GLU A 44 -3.25 -17.35 12.78
N LYS A 45 -3.24 -16.05 12.46
CA LYS A 45 -3.24 -14.93 13.42
C LYS A 45 -4.45 -14.01 13.27
N ILE A 46 -5.60 -14.57 12.90
CA ILE A 46 -6.84 -13.81 12.69
C ILE A 46 -7.23 -12.98 13.91
N GLU A 47 -7.13 -13.54 15.13
CA GLU A 47 -7.45 -12.80 16.35
C GLU A 47 -6.48 -11.64 16.61
N ASP A 48 -5.18 -11.85 16.34
CA ASP A 48 -4.15 -10.83 16.54
C ASP A 48 -4.32 -9.62 15.59
N ILE A 49 -4.89 -9.84 14.40
CA ILE A 49 -5.02 -8.80 13.36
C ILE A 49 -6.41 -8.20 13.26
N ARG A 50 -7.37 -8.65 14.07
CA ARG A 50 -8.79 -8.29 13.97
C ARG A 50 -9.04 -6.79 14.09
N ASN A 51 -8.21 -6.10 14.88
CA ASN A 51 -8.33 -4.66 15.12
C ASN A 51 -7.59 -3.80 14.07
N ALA A 52 -6.92 -4.40 13.09
CA ALA A 52 -6.33 -3.65 11.99
C ALA A 52 -7.40 -3.14 11.03
N ASP A 53 -7.24 -1.91 10.53
CA ASP A 53 -8.12 -1.34 9.51
C ASP A 53 -7.99 -2.06 8.18
N PHE A 54 -6.78 -2.53 7.84
CA PHE A 54 -6.49 -3.25 6.61
C PHE A 54 -5.42 -4.34 6.79
N VAL A 55 -5.62 -5.47 6.12
CA VAL A 55 -4.60 -6.50 5.97
C VAL A 55 -4.28 -6.69 4.49
N ALA A 56 -3.06 -6.32 4.09
CA ALA A 56 -2.57 -6.43 2.73
C ALA A 56 -1.84 -7.76 2.52
N ILE A 57 -2.43 -8.65 1.71
CA ILE A 57 -1.84 -9.95 1.35
C ILE A 57 -1.12 -9.83 0.00
N SER A 58 0.17 -10.12 -0.01
CA SER A 58 0.97 -10.05 -1.23
C SER A 58 0.78 -11.28 -2.12
N ILE A 59 0.08 -11.10 -3.24
CA ILE A 59 -0.11 -12.09 -4.30
C ILE A 59 0.21 -11.40 -5.63
N ASP A 60 1.15 -11.96 -6.39
CA ASP A 60 1.73 -11.30 -7.57
C ASP A 60 1.25 -11.89 -8.90
N SER A 61 0.63 -13.08 -8.89
CA SER A 61 0.03 -13.71 -10.07
C SER A 61 -1.16 -14.60 -9.68
N LEU A 62 -2.09 -14.81 -10.62
CA LEU A 62 -3.13 -15.84 -10.50
C LEU A 62 -2.61 -17.24 -10.85
N ASP A 63 -1.46 -17.33 -11.51
CA ASP A 63 -0.75 -18.58 -11.75
C ASP A 63 0.04 -18.95 -10.47
N ALA A 64 -0.27 -20.14 -9.94
CA ALA A 64 0.31 -20.62 -8.70
C ALA A 64 1.82 -20.83 -8.81
N GLU A 65 2.32 -21.37 -9.92
CA GLU A 65 3.74 -21.64 -10.10
C GLU A 65 4.54 -20.33 -10.23
N LYS A 66 3.99 -19.36 -10.97
CA LYS A 66 4.60 -18.02 -11.08
C LYS A 66 4.65 -17.29 -9.75
N ASN A 67 3.56 -17.32 -8.97
CA ASN A 67 3.55 -16.68 -7.67
C ASN A 67 4.51 -17.40 -6.69
N ASP A 68 4.51 -18.73 -6.65
CA ASP A 68 5.42 -19.51 -5.81
C ASP A 68 6.89 -19.25 -6.16
N TYR A 69 7.21 -19.10 -7.45
CA TYR A 69 8.53 -18.70 -7.93
C TYR A 69 8.92 -17.31 -7.39
N LEU A 70 8.03 -16.31 -7.51
CA LEU A 70 8.27 -14.97 -6.97
C LEU A 70 8.44 -14.95 -5.45
N LYS A 71 7.74 -15.83 -4.73
CA LYS A 71 7.86 -15.97 -3.27
C LYS A 71 9.03 -16.84 -2.82
N GLY A 72 9.61 -17.64 -3.72
CA GLY A 72 10.65 -18.62 -3.41
C GLY A 72 10.16 -19.80 -2.55
N VAL A 73 8.84 -20.03 -2.48
CA VAL A 73 8.22 -21.04 -1.61
C VAL A 73 7.09 -21.75 -2.34
N LYS A 74 7.21 -23.08 -2.48
CA LYS A 74 6.16 -23.93 -3.06
C LYS A 74 4.92 -23.94 -2.15
N GLY A 75 3.74 -23.75 -2.74
CA GLY A 75 2.46 -23.66 -2.05
C GLY A 75 2.13 -22.28 -1.47
N ALA A 76 2.99 -21.27 -1.68
CA ALA A 76 2.76 -19.92 -1.17
C ALA A 76 1.48 -19.30 -1.75
N TRP A 77 1.21 -19.50 -3.03
CA TRP A 77 -0.01 -19.04 -3.69
C TRP A 77 -1.26 -19.62 -3.03
N LYS A 78 -1.27 -20.94 -2.79
CA LYS A 78 -2.42 -21.63 -2.17
C LYS A 78 -2.66 -21.10 -0.76
N LYS A 79 -1.59 -20.92 0.03
CA LYS A 79 -1.69 -20.38 1.38
C LYS A 79 -2.20 -18.94 1.39
N ALA A 80 -1.67 -18.09 0.50
CA ALA A 80 -2.08 -16.70 0.38
C ALA A 80 -3.54 -16.54 -0.07
N MET A 81 -3.98 -17.32 -1.05
CA MET A 81 -5.39 -17.33 -1.50
C MET A 81 -6.34 -17.77 -0.38
N LYS A 82 -5.97 -18.81 0.38
CA LYS A 82 -6.73 -19.27 1.54
C LYS A 82 -6.82 -18.20 2.62
N ALA A 83 -5.72 -17.50 2.92
CA ALA A 83 -5.71 -16.38 3.85
C ALA A 83 -6.65 -15.27 3.37
N VAL A 84 -6.60 -14.89 2.09
CA VAL A 84 -7.50 -13.87 1.52
C VAL A 84 -8.96 -14.25 1.67
N ASP A 85 -9.34 -15.47 1.26
CA ASP A 85 -10.73 -15.93 1.34
C ASP A 85 -11.19 -15.99 2.81
N LYS A 86 -10.36 -16.52 3.72
CA LYS A 86 -10.70 -16.61 5.16
C LYS A 86 -10.85 -15.25 5.82
N LEU A 87 -9.92 -14.31 5.59
CA LEU A 87 -10.03 -12.96 6.14
C LEU A 87 -11.28 -12.25 5.62
N HIS A 88 -11.60 -12.46 4.33
CA HIS A 88 -12.81 -11.89 3.74
C HIS A 88 -14.09 -12.45 4.37
N GLU A 89 -14.15 -13.77 4.62
CA GLU A 89 -15.26 -14.43 5.30
C GLU A 89 -15.46 -13.95 6.75
N GLU A 90 -14.37 -13.68 7.46
CA GLU A 90 -14.38 -13.15 8.84
C GLU A 90 -14.73 -11.65 8.91
N GLY A 91 -14.97 -11.00 7.78
CA GLY A 91 -15.27 -9.57 7.71
C GLY A 91 -14.06 -8.66 7.96
N ILE A 92 -12.84 -9.21 7.93
CA ILE A 92 -11.60 -8.43 7.99
C ILE A 92 -11.41 -7.74 6.63
N ASN A 93 -11.02 -6.47 6.66
CA ASN A 93 -10.76 -5.66 5.47
C ASN A 93 -9.46 -6.09 4.77
N VAL A 94 -9.52 -7.25 4.12
CA VAL A 94 -8.41 -7.78 3.33
C VAL A 94 -8.28 -7.04 1.99
N VAL A 95 -7.04 -6.77 1.60
CA VAL A 95 -6.66 -6.19 0.31
C VAL A 95 -5.60 -7.08 -0.31
N VAL A 96 -5.67 -7.33 -1.61
CA VAL A 96 -4.55 -8.00 -2.31
C VAL A 96 -3.56 -6.98 -2.85
N SER A 97 -2.28 -7.27 -2.69
CA SER A 97 -1.19 -6.35 -3.01
C SER A 97 -0.16 -6.92 -3.99
N PRO A 98 -0.45 -6.93 -5.30
CA PRO A 98 0.53 -7.36 -6.31
C PRO A 98 1.64 -6.32 -6.51
N THR A 99 2.86 -6.80 -6.71
CA THR A 99 3.98 -6.03 -7.21
C THR A 99 4.04 -6.14 -8.73
N ILE A 100 3.71 -5.05 -9.42
CA ILE A 100 3.77 -4.97 -10.88
C ILE A 100 5.25 -4.96 -11.30
N SER A 101 5.62 -5.92 -12.16
CA SER A 101 6.95 -6.11 -12.72
C SER A 101 6.83 -6.52 -14.19
N GLN A 102 7.94 -6.62 -14.94
CA GLN A 102 7.88 -7.14 -16.31
C GLN A 102 7.31 -8.57 -16.37
N PHE A 103 7.59 -9.37 -15.34
CA PHE A 103 7.23 -10.78 -15.28
C PHE A 103 5.72 -11.02 -15.25
N ASN A 104 4.96 -10.16 -14.58
CA ASN A 104 3.50 -10.27 -14.45
C ASN A 104 2.72 -9.15 -15.16
N LEU A 105 3.40 -8.25 -15.89
CA LEU A 105 2.81 -7.03 -16.45
C LEU A 105 1.52 -7.30 -17.24
N TYR A 106 1.56 -8.32 -18.11
CA TYR A 106 0.46 -8.68 -18.99
C TYR A 106 -0.71 -9.39 -18.28
N GLU A 107 -0.53 -9.79 -17.02
CA GLU A 107 -1.54 -10.49 -16.22
C GLU A 107 -2.33 -9.55 -15.30
N ILE A 108 -1.77 -8.37 -14.99
CA ILE A 108 -2.34 -7.46 -13.98
C ILE A 108 -3.78 -7.05 -14.33
N ALA A 109 -4.11 -6.89 -15.61
CA ALA A 109 -5.47 -6.54 -16.02
C ALA A 109 -6.49 -7.62 -15.64
N ASP A 110 -6.15 -8.89 -15.82
CA ASP A 110 -7.03 -10.01 -15.49
C ASP A 110 -7.00 -10.33 -14.00
N PHE A 111 -5.84 -10.20 -13.35
CA PHE A 111 -5.70 -10.21 -11.89
C PHE A 111 -6.66 -9.20 -11.25
N THR A 112 -6.70 -7.97 -11.76
CA THR A 112 -7.58 -6.91 -11.28
C THR A 112 -9.04 -7.30 -11.43
N LYS A 113 -9.45 -7.80 -12.61
CA LYS A 113 -10.84 -8.22 -12.86
C LYS A 113 -11.26 -9.35 -11.93
N TYR A 114 -10.37 -10.31 -11.68
CA TYR A 114 -10.62 -11.47 -10.82
C TYR A 114 -10.98 -11.03 -9.38
N PHE A 115 -10.14 -10.22 -8.73
CA PHE A 115 -10.39 -9.79 -7.35
C PHE A 115 -11.55 -8.81 -7.26
N LEU A 116 -11.74 -7.95 -8.25
CA LEU A 116 -12.94 -7.09 -8.32
C LEU A 116 -14.22 -7.91 -8.40
N LYS A 117 -14.26 -9.01 -9.15
CA LYS A 117 -15.41 -9.91 -9.22
C LYS A 117 -15.70 -10.59 -7.89
N LYS A 118 -14.65 -10.92 -7.12
CA LYS A 118 -14.77 -11.42 -5.73
C LYS A 118 -15.14 -10.33 -4.72
N GLY A 119 -15.17 -9.05 -5.11
CA GLY A 119 -15.38 -7.95 -4.18
C GLY A 119 -14.21 -7.69 -3.25
N ILE A 120 -13.00 -8.14 -3.58
CA ILE A 120 -11.79 -7.92 -2.79
C ILE A 120 -11.04 -6.71 -3.36
N PRO A 121 -10.71 -5.69 -2.53
CA PRO A 121 -9.91 -4.55 -2.96
C PRO A 121 -8.48 -4.90 -3.37
N ILE A 122 -7.89 -4.05 -4.22
CA ILE A 122 -6.53 -4.21 -4.73
C ILE A 122 -5.71 -2.94 -4.51
N TRP A 123 -4.50 -3.11 -4.00
CA TRP A 123 -3.47 -2.07 -3.88
C TRP A 123 -2.23 -2.49 -4.65
N TYR A 124 -1.77 -1.69 -5.62
CA TYR A 124 -0.58 -2.03 -6.40
C TYR A 124 0.72 -1.55 -5.76
N CYS A 125 1.73 -2.42 -5.79
CA CYS A 125 3.13 -2.04 -5.69
C CYS A 125 3.75 -2.02 -7.11
N LEU A 126 4.87 -1.32 -7.25
CA LEU A 126 5.65 -1.31 -8.48
C LEU A 126 7.02 -1.85 -8.13
N TYR A 127 7.52 -2.78 -8.93
CA TYR A 127 8.84 -3.32 -8.75
C TYR A 127 9.87 -2.19 -8.83
N SER A 128 10.67 -2.12 -7.78
CA SER A 128 11.78 -1.20 -7.60
C SER A 128 12.86 -1.94 -6.81
N TYR A 129 14.05 -1.38 -6.77
CA TYR A 129 15.17 -2.01 -6.10
C TYR A 129 16.06 -0.96 -5.45
N ASP A 130 16.83 -1.41 -4.47
CA ASP A 130 17.68 -0.55 -3.69
C ASP A 130 18.90 -0.16 -4.52
N PHE A 131 19.06 1.14 -4.76
CA PHE A 131 20.20 1.71 -5.48
C PHE A 131 21.29 2.25 -4.54
N SER A 132 21.08 2.12 -3.24
CA SER A 132 22.00 2.52 -2.18
C SER A 132 22.94 1.36 -1.88
N GLU A 133 24.25 1.58 -2.02
CA GLU A 133 25.29 0.64 -1.61
C GLU A 133 25.75 0.85 -0.16
N GLY A 134 25.17 1.84 0.54
CA GLY A 134 25.56 2.20 1.90
C GLY A 134 25.25 1.08 2.90
N SER A 135 26.23 0.71 3.71
CA SER A 135 26.08 -0.30 4.77
C SER A 135 25.19 0.14 5.93
N ASN A 136 24.90 1.44 6.05
CA ASN A 136 24.21 2.03 7.21
C ASN A 136 22.76 2.46 6.93
N GLN A 137 22.15 1.92 5.88
CA GLN A 137 20.72 2.16 5.61
C GLN A 137 19.82 1.40 6.60
N LEU A 138 18.55 1.83 6.75
CA LEU A 138 17.64 1.22 7.73
C LEU A 138 17.45 -0.29 7.51
N PHE A 139 17.08 -0.68 6.29
CA PHE A 139 16.90 -2.07 5.87
C PHE A 139 16.91 -2.16 4.33
N LYS A 140 16.96 -3.39 3.79
CA LYS A 140 16.88 -3.67 2.35
C LYS A 140 15.49 -4.19 1.99
N ILE A 141 14.95 -3.75 0.85
CA ILE A 141 13.70 -4.28 0.31
C ILE A 141 13.97 -5.15 -0.92
N GLY A 142 14.61 -4.57 -1.94
CA GLY A 142 14.73 -5.22 -3.25
C GLY A 142 16.16 -5.19 -3.79
N LYS A 143 16.55 -6.27 -4.49
CA LYS A 143 17.75 -6.31 -5.32
C LYS A 143 17.36 -6.21 -6.78
N LYS A 144 18.19 -5.56 -7.59
CA LYS A 144 18.01 -5.54 -9.04
C LYS A 144 18.03 -6.98 -9.60
N ASN A 145 16.97 -7.33 -10.29
CA ASN A 145 16.80 -8.50 -11.14
C ASN A 145 16.21 -8.03 -12.48
N ASP A 146 16.91 -8.32 -13.58
CA ASP A 146 16.52 -7.90 -14.93
C ASP A 146 15.23 -8.56 -15.43
N GLU A 147 14.87 -9.74 -14.90
CA GLU A 147 13.60 -10.42 -15.18
C GLU A 147 12.37 -9.59 -14.75
N PHE A 148 12.54 -8.79 -13.68
CA PHE A 148 11.44 -8.03 -13.08
C PHE A 148 11.42 -6.56 -13.52
N VAL A 149 12.54 -6.04 -14.03
CA VAL A 149 12.63 -4.66 -14.53
C VAL A 149 11.70 -4.49 -15.73
N ILE A 150 10.73 -3.57 -15.61
CA ILE A 150 9.79 -3.25 -16.70
C ILE A 150 10.53 -2.65 -17.90
N THR A 151 10.57 -3.42 -18.99
CA THR A 151 11.16 -3.04 -20.28
C THR A 151 10.08 -2.66 -21.30
N ASP A 152 8.90 -3.28 -21.24
CA ASP A 152 7.76 -2.92 -22.08
C ASP A 152 7.02 -1.71 -21.52
N ARG A 153 7.57 -0.53 -21.84
CA ARG A 153 7.03 0.75 -21.43
C ARG A 153 5.63 1.01 -22.02
N LYS A 154 5.34 0.47 -23.20
CA LYS A 154 4.04 0.66 -23.87
C LYS A 154 2.95 -0.11 -23.13
N ALA A 155 3.20 -1.38 -22.81
CA ALA A 155 2.27 -2.18 -22.03
C ALA A 155 2.00 -1.58 -20.64
N MET A 156 3.02 -0.98 -20.00
CA MET A 156 2.82 -0.29 -18.71
C MET A 156 1.91 0.93 -18.83
N VAL A 157 1.99 1.68 -19.92
CA VAL A 157 1.10 2.82 -20.21
C VAL A 157 -0.33 2.35 -20.44
N GLU A 158 -0.51 1.30 -21.26
CA GLU A 158 -1.81 0.68 -21.53
C GLU A 158 -2.44 0.12 -20.25
N LEU A 159 -1.64 -0.49 -19.36
CA LEU A 159 -2.10 -0.94 -18.06
C LEU A 159 -2.58 0.23 -17.18
N CYS A 160 -1.85 1.36 -17.17
CA CYS A 160 -2.30 2.55 -16.44
C CYS A 160 -3.65 3.06 -16.98
N ASP A 161 -3.81 3.14 -18.30
CA ASP A 161 -5.07 3.53 -18.94
C ASP A 161 -6.23 2.59 -18.56
N PHE A 162 -5.98 1.28 -18.63
CA PHE A 162 -6.94 0.27 -18.18
C PHE A 162 -7.36 0.47 -16.72
N LEU A 163 -6.40 0.65 -15.80
CA LEU A 163 -6.68 0.83 -14.38
C LEU A 163 -7.45 2.13 -14.09
N ILE A 164 -7.15 3.21 -14.83
CA ILE A 164 -7.89 4.48 -14.74
C ILE A 164 -9.35 4.29 -15.13
N GLU A 165 -9.62 3.59 -16.25
CA GLU A 165 -10.99 3.32 -16.68
C GLU A 165 -11.74 2.38 -15.73
N MET A 166 -11.07 1.35 -15.21
CA MET A 166 -11.66 0.43 -14.23
C MET A 166 -12.02 1.14 -12.93
N ARG A 167 -11.21 2.09 -12.47
CA ARG A 167 -11.48 2.86 -11.25
C ARG A 167 -12.72 3.74 -11.37
N LYS A 168 -13.07 4.22 -12.57
CA LYS A 168 -14.35 4.93 -12.79
C LYS A 168 -15.57 4.03 -12.52
N LYS A 169 -15.38 2.70 -12.60
CA LYS A 169 -16.43 1.69 -12.43
C LYS A 169 -16.41 1.03 -11.04
N SER A 170 -15.29 1.08 -10.32
CA SER A 170 -15.10 0.42 -9.02
C SER A 170 -14.24 1.25 -8.07
N ASN A 171 -14.70 1.41 -6.83
CA ASN A 171 -13.93 2.03 -5.74
C ASN A 171 -12.96 1.05 -5.03
N LYS A 172 -12.94 -0.23 -5.43
CA LYS A 172 -12.07 -1.27 -4.87
C LYS A 172 -10.65 -1.29 -5.47
N ILE A 173 -10.38 -0.43 -6.45
CA ILE A 173 -9.01 -0.11 -6.90
C ILE A 173 -8.50 1.04 -6.02
N LEU A 174 -7.60 0.73 -5.09
CA LEU A 174 -7.21 1.66 -4.02
C LEU A 174 -6.11 2.65 -4.40
N ILE A 175 -5.44 2.43 -5.55
CA ILE A 175 -4.53 3.42 -6.12
C ILE A 175 -5.31 4.60 -6.72
N THR A 176 -4.81 5.82 -6.58
CA THR A 176 -5.50 7.02 -7.10
C THR A 176 -5.23 7.21 -8.59
N THR A 177 -6.15 7.89 -9.28
CA THR A 177 -5.99 8.26 -10.68
C THR A 177 -4.74 9.12 -10.89
N GLU A 178 -4.44 10.03 -9.96
CA GLU A 178 -3.23 10.85 -10.04
C GLU A 178 -1.93 10.02 -10.00
N ILE A 179 -1.88 8.97 -9.16
CA ILE A 179 -0.70 8.09 -9.13
C ILE A 179 -0.58 7.33 -10.46
N LEU A 180 -1.70 6.80 -10.97
CA LEU A 180 -1.71 6.11 -12.27
C LEU A 180 -1.24 7.04 -13.40
N GLU A 181 -1.68 8.30 -13.42
CA GLU A 181 -1.22 9.30 -14.40
C GLU A 181 0.26 9.66 -14.22
N ALA A 182 0.75 9.75 -12.99
CA ALA A 182 2.16 10.00 -12.70
C ALA A 182 3.05 8.84 -13.17
N VAL A 183 2.62 7.59 -12.93
CA VAL A 183 3.30 6.38 -13.40
C VAL A 183 3.23 6.29 -14.93
N LYS A 184 2.05 6.49 -15.52
CA LYS A 184 1.87 6.55 -16.97
C LYS A 184 2.84 7.53 -17.63
N LYS A 185 2.94 8.76 -17.10
CA LYS A 185 3.85 9.78 -17.62
C LYS A 185 5.33 9.41 -17.45
N LEU A 186 5.70 8.74 -16.35
CA LEU A 186 7.05 8.21 -16.17
C LEU A 186 7.41 7.19 -17.27
N TYR A 187 6.51 6.25 -17.59
CA TYR A 187 6.74 5.25 -18.63
C TYR A 187 6.59 5.80 -20.06
N LEU A 188 5.78 6.84 -20.27
CA LEU A 188 5.72 7.56 -21.55
C LEU A 188 7.00 8.35 -21.84
N THR A 189 7.49 9.12 -20.87
CA THR A 189 8.48 10.19 -21.12
C THR A 189 9.85 9.94 -20.50
N GLY A 190 9.96 8.95 -19.61
CA GLY A 190 11.15 8.72 -18.79
C GLY A 190 11.30 9.72 -17.64
N LYS A 191 10.36 10.65 -17.47
CA LYS A 191 10.44 11.73 -16.48
C LYS A 191 9.33 11.58 -15.45
N ARG A 192 9.72 11.50 -14.17
CA ARG A 192 8.78 11.58 -13.04
C ARG A 192 8.20 12.99 -12.89
N THR A 193 7.01 13.09 -12.31
CA THR A 193 6.26 14.35 -12.14
C THR A 193 6.03 14.78 -10.69
N TRP A 194 6.44 13.97 -9.72
CA TRP A 194 6.28 14.30 -8.30
C TRP A 194 7.63 14.65 -7.67
N LYS A 195 7.58 15.37 -6.55
CA LYS A 195 8.73 15.58 -5.66
C LYS A 195 8.58 14.72 -4.42
N CYS A 196 9.69 14.19 -3.90
CA CYS A 196 9.63 13.38 -2.69
C CYS A 196 9.30 14.26 -1.47
N ARG A 197 8.49 13.72 -0.55
CA ARG A 197 8.07 14.39 0.70
C ARG A 197 8.43 13.59 1.95
N ALA A 198 9.48 12.78 1.88
CA ALA A 198 10.06 12.10 3.03
C ALA A 198 10.46 13.12 4.12
N LEU A 199 10.32 12.73 5.39
CA LEU A 199 10.44 13.58 6.59
C LEU A 199 9.49 14.79 6.62
N ARG A 200 8.50 14.82 5.75
CA ARG A 200 7.41 15.81 5.78
C ARG A 200 6.06 15.13 5.88
N ASN A 201 5.81 14.15 5.01
CA ASN A 201 4.54 13.44 4.92
C ASN A 201 4.62 12.00 5.43
N PHE A 202 5.83 11.43 5.42
CA PHE A 202 6.09 10.06 5.87
C PHE A 202 7.55 9.92 6.31
N PHE A 203 7.81 8.87 7.07
CA PHE A 203 9.14 8.42 7.47
C PHE A 203 9.08 6.92 7.76
N MET A 204 10.24 6.28 7.83
CA MET A 204 10.38 4.86 8.16
C MET A 204 11.04 4.69 9.51
N ILE A 205 10.63 3.67 10.24
CA ILE A 205 11.21 3.23 11.51
C ILE A 205 11.64 1.77 11.32
N ASP A 206 12.81 1.40 11.81
CA ASP A 206 13.21 -0.01 11.90
C ASP A 206 13.00 -0.60 13.31
N HIS A 207 13.32 -1.89 13.47
CA HIS A 207 13.18 -2.62 14.73
C HIS A 207 14.05 -2.09 15.88
N LEU A 208 15.04 -1.24 15.61
CA LEU A 208 15.89 -0.60 16.63
C LEU A 208 15.38 0.80 17.00
N GLY A 209 14.24 1.23 16.44
CA GLY A 209 13.69 2.57 16.64
C GLY A 209 14.46 3.66 15.90
N ARG A 210 15.30 3.30 14.92
CA ARG A 210 16.03 4.27 14.09
C ARG A 210 15.08 4.81 13.02
N VAL A 211 15.16 6.12 12.75
CA VAL A 211 14.26 6.83 11.83
C VAL A 211 15.02 7.36 10.63
N ALA A 212 14.50 7.15 9.43
CA ALA A 212 14.95 7.79 8.19
C ALA A 212 13.76 8.24 7.34
N GLY A 213 13.98 9.13 6.38
CA GLY A 213 12.91 9.56 5.47
C GLY A 213 12.40 8.44 4.56
N CYS A 214 13.27 7.52 4.15
CA CYS A 214 12.92 6.27 3.49
C CYS A 214 14.03 5.25 3.70
N HIS A 215 13.81 3.97 3.34
CA HIS A 215 14.77 2.88 3.58
C HIS A 215 16.10 3.04 2.83
N LEU A 216 16.15 3.86 1.78
CA LEU A 216 17.32 4.06 0.92
C LEU A 216 18.35 5.06 1.49
N HIS A 217 18.09 5.61 2.68
CA HIS A 217 18.93 6.61 3.31
C HIS A 217 19.28 6.20 4.74
N ASN A 218 20.40 6.73 5.22
CA ASN A 218 20.85 6.49 6.59
C ASN A 218 19.86 7.06 7.61
N PRO A 219 19.76 6.46 8.81
CA PRO A 219 19.05 7.02 9.93
C PRO A 219 19.48 8.45 10.26
N VAL A 220 18.53 9.28 10.66
CA VAL A 220 18.72 10.70 10.98
C VAL A 220 18.36 11.06 12.42
N ALA A 221 17.61 10.19 13.10
CA ALA A 221 17.16 10.32 14.49
C ALA A 221 16.74 8.95 15.06
N SER A 222 16.52 8.90 16.38
CA SER A 222 15.73 7.85 17.03
C SER A 222 14.25 8.24 17.06
N ILE A 223 13.35 7.28 17.24
CA ILE A 223 11.92 7.55 17.42
C ILE A 223 11.64 8.37 18.69
N PHE A 224 12.47 8.22 19.73
CA PHE A 224 12.35 8.95 20.99
C PHE A 224 12.79 10.42 20.87
N ASP A 225 13.76 10.71 20.00
CA ASP A 225 14.22 12.07 19.76
C ASP A 225 13.40 12.79 18.69
N LEU A 226 12.72 12.03 17.82
CA LEU A 226 12.00 12.56 16.66
C LEU A 226 11.09 13.74 17.01
N PRO A 227 10.27 13.73 18.09
CA PRO A 227 9.41 14.86 18.44
C PRO A 227 10.18 16.16 18.72
N LYS A 228 11.40 16.06 19.24
CA LYS A 228 12.24 17.22 19.59
C LYS A 228 12.90 17.81 18.34
N VAL A 229 13.32 16.96 17.42
CA VAL A 229 14.09 17.37 16.23
C VAL A 229 13.22 17.64 15.00
N TRP A 230 11.94 17.26 15.01
CA TRP A 230 11.08 17.35 13.82
C TRP A 230 11.01 18.76 13.22
N ASN A 231 10.96 19.80 14.05
CA ASN A 231 10.89 21.20 13.58
C ASN A 231 12.25 21.92 13.67
N SER A 232 13.36 21.17 13.70
CA SER A 232 14.71 21.74 13.74
C SER A 232 15.22 22.12 12.35
N GLU A 233 16.18 23.06 12.31
CA GLU A 233 16.89 23.44 11.08
C GLU A 233 17.55 22.22 10.40
N LYS A 234 18.05 21.26 11.18
CA LYS A 234 18.59 19.99 10.68
C LYS A 234 17.54 19.24 9.84
N PHE A 235 16.32 19.10 10.36
CA PHE A 235 15.24 18.40 9.64
C PHE A 235 14.74 19.21 8.43
N ASP A 236 14.75 20.53 8.50
CA ASP A 236 14.43 21.38 7.36
C ASP A 236 15.46 21.26 6.22
N ALA A 237 16.75 21.17 6.55
CA ALA A 237 17.79 20.88 5.58
C ALA A 237 17.59 19.49 4.95
N LEU A 238 17.32 18.45 5.75
CA LEU A 238 17.05 17.10 5.25
C LEU A 238 15.83 17.06 4.33
N ARG A 239 14.74 17.78 4.66
CA ARG A 239 13.55 17.88 3.81
C ARG A 239 13.86 18.50 2.44
N LYS A 240 14.77 19.48 2.37
CA LYS A 240 15.23 20.06 1.09
C LYS A 240 15.96 19.00 0.26
N VAL A 241 16.88 18.24 0.87
CA VAL A 241 17.59 17.13 0.21
C VAL A 241 16.61 16.07 -0.31
N TYR A 242 15.66 15.63 0.51
CA TYR A 242 14.65 14.66 0.07
C TYR A 242 13.79 15.22 -1.08
N ASN A 243 13.47 16.52 -1.08
CA ASN A 243 12.66 17.13 -2.13
C ASN A 243 13.28 17.02 -3.53
N GLU A 244 14.62 16.98 -3.60
CA GLU A 244 15.42 16.87 -4.83
C GLU A 244 15.66 15.41 -5.26
N CYS A 245 15.32 14.42 -4.42
CA CYS A 245 15.46 13.01 -4.76
C CYS A 245 14.61 12.62 -5.98
N ALA A 246 15.28 12.09 -7.03
CA ALA A 246 14.68 11.81 -8.33
C ALA A 246 14.57 10.31 -8.71
N ARG A 247 15.13 9.38 -7.92
CA ARG A 247 15.37 7.99 -8.36
C ARG A 247 14.31 6.96 -7.97
N CYS A 248 13.47 7.28 -6.99
CA CYS A 248 12.52 6.33 -6.40
C CYS A 248 11.25 6.12 -7.27
N THR A 249 10.86 4.86 -7.44
CA THR A 249 9.60 4.43 -8.07
C THR A 249 8.68 3.62 -7.16
N TYR A 250 9.02 3.47 -5.87
CA TYR A 250 8.18 2.80 -4.88
C TYR A 250 6.83 3.51 -4.71
N LEU A 251 5.72 2.83 -5.06
CA LEU A 251 4.38 3.44 -5.08
C LEU A 251 3.92 3.97 -3.73
N CYS A 252 4.29 3.31 -2.62
CA CYS A 252 3.99 3.79 -1.27
C CYS A 252 4.57 5.20 -1.03
N TYR A 253 5.79 5.46 -1.49
CA TYR A 253 6.43 6.78 -1.35
C TYR A 253 5.85 7.82 -2.31
N ILE A 254 5.43 7.39 -3.51
CA ILE A 254 4.73 8.26 -4.46
C ILE A 254 3.38 8.70 -3.87
N PHE A 255 2.62 7.77 -3.28
CA PHE A 255 1.35 8.04 -2.62
C PHE A 255 1.49 9.15 -1.56
N TYR A 256 2.36 8.98 -0.57
CA TYR A 256 2.54 9.99 0.47
C TYR A 256 3.13 11.30 -0.06
N SER A 257 3.88 11.25 -1.15
CA SER A 257 4.44 12.45 -1.79
C SER A 257 3.40 13.29 -2.54
N LEU A 258 2.40 12.64 -3.15
CA LEU A 258 1.31 13.31 -3.86
C LEU A 258 0.15 13.69 -2.94
N HIS A 259 -0.13 12.88 -1.90
CA HIS A 259 -1.35 13.02 -1.11
C HIS A 259 -1.18 13.52 0.31
N GLY A 260 0.04 13.57 0.87
CA GLY A 260 0.24 14.01 2.26
C GLY A 260 0.08 15.52 2.52
N SER A 261 -0.65 16.25 1.66
CA SER A 261 -1.10 17.62 1.92
C SER A 261 -2.60 17.64 2.19
N VAL A 262 -3.10 18.66 2.88
CA VAL A 262 -4.55 18.85 3.11
C VAL A 262 -5.35 18.81 1.79
N VAL A 263 -4.78 19.38 0.72
CA VAL A 263 -5.35 19.33 -0.64
C VAL A 263 -5.37 17.91 -1.22
N GLY A 264 -4.31 17.13 -0.96
CA GLY A 264 -4.22 15.72 -1.34
C GLY A 264 -5.31 14.87 -0.66
N ASN A 265 -5.48 15.03 0.64
CA ASN A 265 -6.52 14.33 1.42
C ASN A 265 -7.94 14.73 0.97
N LEU A 266 -8.20 16.02 0.73
CA LEU A 266 -9.49 16.49 0.18
C LEU A 266 -9.77 15.91 -1.21
N ARG A 267 -8.74 15.70 -2.03
CA ARG A 267 -8.88 15.11 -3.35
C ARG A 267 -9.15 13.61 -3.28
N ILE A 268 -8.49 12.86 -2.38
CA ILE A 268 -8.83 11.45 -2.11
C ILE A 268 -10.30 11.34 -1.70
N ALA A 269 -10.75 12.16 -0.75
CA ALA A 269 -12.14 12.17 -0.30
C ALA A 269 -13.10 12.51 -1.46
N ARG A 270 -12.77 13.49 -2.30
CA ARG A 270 -13.57 13.87 -3.48
C ARG A 270 -13.62 12.77 -4.54
N GLU A 271 -12.53 12.04 -4.76
CA GLU A 271 -12.49 10.92 -5.68
C GLU A 271 -13.32 9.73 -5.19
N GLN A 272 -13.20 9.37 -3.91
CA GLN A 272 -14.04 8.34 -3.28
C GLN A 272 -15.53 8.72 -3.34
N TRP A 273 -15.87 9.99 -3.13
CA TRP A 273 -17.25 10.48 -3.19
C TRP A 273 -17.84 10.48 -4.61
N LYS A 274 -17.02 10.76 -5.64
CA LYS A 274 -17.45 10.63 -7.04
C LYS A 274 -17.78 9.18 -7.38
N SER A 275 -16.97 8.23 -6.93
CA SER A 275 -17.23 6.81 -7.11
C SER A 275 -18.49 6.36 -6.35
N ALA A 276 -18.71 6.84 -5.13
CA ALA A 276 -19.92 6.56 -4.36
C ALA A 276 -21.20 7.08 -5.04
N LYS A 277 -21.18 8.29 -5.64
CA LYS A 277 -22.31 8.86 -6.39
C LYS A 277 -22.67 8.06 -7.66
N LEU A 278 -21.67 7.52 -8.36
CA LEU A 278 -21.89 6.67 -9.54
C LEU A 278 -22.62 5.36 -9.17
N PHE A 279 -22.30 4.78 -8.01
CA PHE A 279 -23.02 3.62 -7.46
C PHE A 279 -24.44 3.98 -7.00
N LEU A 280 -24.63 5.11 -6.31
CA LEU A 280 -25.97 5.57 -5.90
C LEU A 280 -26.89 5.83 -7.10
N LYS A 281 -26.37 6.40 -8.21
CA LYS A 281 -27.13 6.57 -9.47
C LYS A 281 -27.48 5.25 -10.16
N ARG A 282 -26.70 4.19 -9.94
CA ARG A 282 -26.92 2.86 -10.53
C ARG A 282 -27.91 2.02 -9.70
N ASN A 283 -27.90 2.22 -8.37
CA ASN A 283 -28.81 1.57 -7.42
C ASN A 283 -30.16 2.30 -7.23
N SER A 284 -30.29 3.55 -7.67
CA SER A 284 -31.57 4.28 -7.62
C SER A 284 -32.64 3.74 -8.57
N LYS A 285 -32.33 2.72 -9.39
CA LYS A 285 -33.32 1.99 -10.21
C LYS A 285 -33.79 0.66 -9.59
N SER A 286 -33.33 0.26 -8.39
CA SER A 286 -33.62 -1.09 -7.90
C SER A 286 -33.74 -1.29 -6.38
N LEU A 287 -34.00 -0.26 -5.56
CA LEU A 287 -34.17 -0.47 -4.12
C LEU A 287 -35.37 0.30 -3.56
N GLY A 288 -36.48 -0.44 -3.39
CA GLY A 288 -37.52 -0.11 -2.45
C GLY A 288 -36.96 -0.07 -1.03
N LEU A 289 -37.40 0.93 -0.28
CA LEU A 289 -36.93 1.30 1.05
C LEU A 289 -37.15 0.15 2.06
N VAL A 290 -36.07 -0.34 2.67
CA VAL A 290 -36.14 -1.11 3.92
C VAL A 290 -35.69 -0.18 5.06
N LYS A 291 -36.58 0.03 6.04
CA LYS A 291 -36.34 0.87 7.23
C LYS A 291 -35.32 0.21 8.18
N PRO A 292 -34.54 0.99 8.96
CA PRO A 292 -33.61 0.46 9.95
C PRO A 292 -34.36 -0.14 11.16
N ARG A 293 -33.87 -1.27 11.67
CA ARG A 293 -34.24 -1.82 13.00
C ARG A 293 -33.50 -1.03 14.09
N GLU A 294 -34.26 -0.52 15.05
CA GLU A 294 -33.73 0.00 16.32
C GLU A 294 -33.13 -1.15 17.15
N ARG A 295 -31.92 -0.96 17.68
CA ARG A 295 -31.36 -1.82 18.73
C ARG A 295 -31.70 -1.18 20.08
N SER A 296 -32.55 -1.85 20.84
CA SER A 296 -32.79 -1.58 22.25
C SER A 296 -31.52 -1.82 23.06
N LEU A 297 -31.08 -0.81 23.81
CA LEU A 297 -30.20 -0.97 24.95
C LEU A 297 -31.04 -1.53 26.11
N SER A 298 -30.65 -2.67 26.65
CA SER A 298 -31.14 -3.15 27.95
C SER A 298 -29.99 -3.77 28.73
N HIS A 299 -29.66 -3.04 29.81
CA HIS A 299 -28.94 -3.39 31.04
C HIS A 299 -27.45 -3.75 30.97
#